data_AF-A0A1E3VML2-F1
#
_entry.id   AF-A0A1E3VML2-F1
#
_cell.length_a   1.000
_cell.length_b   1.000
_cell.length_c   1.000
_cell.angle_alpha   90.00
_cell.angle_beta   90.00
_cell.angle_gamma   90.00
#
_symmetry.space_group_name_H-M   'P 1'
#
loop_
_entity.id
_entity.type
_entity.pdbx_description
1 polymer ?
#
loop_
_entity_poly.entity_id
_entity_poly.type
_entity_poly.pdbx_seq_one_letter_code
_entity_poly.pdbx_strand_id
1 'polypeptide(L)'
;MIAHDVYFKSLAPNASAGRQLLIARLSVVAVAAAAGAVALRWPQETLVGAATALSLAASAFLPVLVLGIWWKRLGSDAALAGMIAGLLVCLYYMIAPHTIPILFYESSSLLSDATAAQAAAFEALRHEYYLTSDTVKQAAVLAEWRESVRPIANWLGVHGSLAGVFAVPVGFLVAILVGLFAPAPSARRRRFFDNLRAKPV
;
A
#
# COMPACT_ATOMS: atom_id res chain seq x y z
N MET A 1 -0.34 -12.73 -15.44
CA MET A 1 0.90 -11.97 -15.70
C MET A 1 2.14 -12.73 -15.27
N ILE A 2 2.21 -13.32 -14.07
CA ILE A 2 3.39 -14.10 -13.61
C ILE A 2 3.78 -15.23 -14.58
N ALA A 3 2.81 -15.99 -15.10
CA ALA A 3 3.12 -17.07 -16.06
C ALA A 3 3.67 -16.53 -17.39
N HIS A 4 3.15 -15.42 -17.93
CA HIS A 4 3.60 -14.94 -19.23
C HIS A 4 4.93 -14.18 -19.16
N ASP A 5 5.18 -13.44 -18.08
CA ASP A 5 6.39 -12.62 -17.93
C ASP A 5 7.60 -13.40 -17.38
N VAL A 6 7.37 -14.35 -16.45
CA VAL A 6 8.45 -15.12 -15.81
C VAL A 6 8.69 -16.45 -16.53
N TYR A 7 7.65 -17.16 -16.96
CA TYR A 7 7.79 -18.52 -17.51
C TYR A 7 8.28 -18.52 -18.98
N PHE A 8 7.76 -17.63 -19.81
CA PHE A 8 8.05 -17.65 -21.25
C PHE A 8 9.32 -16.91 -21.64
N LYS A 9 9.80 -15.97 -20.81
CA LYS A 9 11.05 -15.26 -21.06
C LYS A 9 12.29 -15.96 -20.48
N SER A 10 12.14 -16.91 -19.54
CA SER A 10 13.26 -17.53 -18.84
C SER A 10 13.34 -19.07 -18.89
N LEU A 11 12.25 -19.82 -19.08
CA LEU A 11 12.26 -21.29 -18.90
C LEU A 11 11.91 -22.12 -20.15
N ALA A 12 11.06 -21.64 -21.07
CA ALA A 12 10.77 -22.36 -22.31
C ALA A 12 10.22 -21.44 -23.43
N PRO A 13 11.09 -20.85 -24.27
CA PRO A 13 10.69 -19.91 -25.34
C PRO A 13 9.82 -20.52 -26.46
N ASN A 14 9.80 -21.86 -26.60
CA ASN A 14 9.22 -22.57 -27.76
C ASN A 14 7.99 -23.45 -27.45
N ALA A 15 7.25 -23.20 -26.36
CA ALA A 15 6.08 -24.03 -26.02
C ALA A 15 4.87 -23.72 -26.94
N SER A 16 4.23 -24.76 -27.51
CA SER A 16 3.09 -24.63 -28.42
C SER A 16 1.87 -23.97 -27.76
N ALA A 17 1.09 -23.19 -28.53
CA ALA A 17 -0.04 -22.39 -28.04
C ALA A 17 -1.04 -23.16 -27.15
N GLY A 18 -1.30 -24.44 -27.45
CA GLY A 18 -2.15 -25.32 -26.63
C GLY A 18 -1.57 -25.65 -25.25
N ARG A 19 -0.25 -25.87 -25.16
CA ARG A 19 0.44 -26.13 -23.89
C ARG A 19 0.53 -24.86 -23.04
N GLN A 20 0.66 -23.70 -23.67
CA GLN A 20 0.60 -22.40 -22.97
C GLN A 20 -0.75 -22.20 -22.29
N LEU A 21 -1.84 -22.47 -23.01
CA LEU A 21 -3.19 -22.31 -22.49
C LEU A 21 -3.49 -23.30 -21.35
N LEU A 22 -2.99 -24.53 -21.44
CA LEU A 22 -3.15 -25.53 -20.38
C LEU A 22 -2.40 -25.12 -19.09
N ILE A 23 -1.15 -24.66 -19.21
CA ILE A 23 -0.35 -24.19 -18.07
C ILE A 23 -0.98 -22.93 -17.46
N ALA A 24 -1.49 -22.01 -18.28
CA ALA A 24 -2.22 -20.83 -17.81
C ALA A 24 -3.47 -21.22 -17.00
N ARG A 25 -4.27 -22.18 -17.48
CA ARG A 25 -5.46 -22.66 -16.75
C ARG A 25 -5.09 -23.36 -15.44
N LEU A 26 -4.09 -24.25 -15.47
CA LEU A 26 -3.63 -24.96 -14.28
C LEU A 26 -3.06 -24.02 -13.22
N SER A 27 -2.32 -22.99 -13.63
CA SER A 27 -1.80 -21.99 -12.70
C SER A 27 -2.93 -21.14 -12.08
N VAL A 28 -3.96 -20.76 -12.85
CA VAL A 28 -5.15 -20.09 -12.29
C VAL A 28 -5.88 -20.98 -11.29
N VAL A 29 -6.09 -22.26 -11.60
CA VAL A 29 -6.74 -23.22 -10.69
C VAL A 29 -5.90 -23.44 -9.44
N ALA A 30 -4.57 -23.58 -9.57
CA ALA A 30 -3.66 -23.75 -8.43
C ALA A 30 -3.67 -22.53 -7.50
N VAL A 31 -3.64 -21.31 -8.07
CA VAL A 31 -3.74 -20.06 -7.28
C VAL A 31 -5.11 -19.96 -6.62
N ALA A 32 -6.20 -20.30 -7.32
CA ALA A 32 -7.55 -20.31 -6.75
C ALA A 32 -7.69 -21.33 -5.62
N ALA A 33 -7.12 -22.52 -5.76
CA ALA A 33 -7.12 -23.55 -4.72
C ALA A 33 -6.31 -23.12 -3.49
N ALA A 34 -5.13 -22.52 -3.70
CA ALA A 34 -4.32 -21.99 -2.60
C ALA A 34 -5.02 -20.84 -1.88
N ALA A 35 -5.60 -19.88 -2.62
CA ALA A 35 -6.38 -18.78 -2.05
C ALA A 35 -7.61 -19.30 -1.29
N GLY A 36 -8.32 -20.28 -1.84
CA GLY A 36 -9.44 -20.95 -1.17
C GLY A 36 -9.01 -21.66 0.12
N ALA A 37 -7.88 -22.36 0.11
CA ALA A 37 -7.34 -23.02 1.29
C ALA A 37 -6.97 -22.03 2.41
N VAL A 38 -6.43 -20.85 2.06
CA VAL A 38 -6.14 -19.78 3.01
C VAL A 38 -7.43 -19.13 3.53
N ALA A 39 -8.40 -18.87 2.65
CA ALA A 39 -9.70 -18.31 3.01
C ALA A 39 -10.48 -19.19 3.99
N LEU A 40 -10.41 -20.52 3.81
CA LEU A 40 -11.03 -21.49 4.72
C LEU A 40 -10.37 -21.51 6.11
N ARG A 41 -9.08 -21.15 6.21
CA ARG A 41 -8.37 -21.09 7.49
C ARG A 41 -8.66 -19.82 8.28
N TRP A 42 -8.94 -18.71 7.60
CA TRP A 42 -9.24 -17.41 8.24
C TRP A 42 -10.42 -16.70 7.56
N PRO A 43 -11.66 -17.18 7.74
CA PRO A 43 -12.83 -16.66 7.03
C PRO A 43 -13.12 -15.19 7.35
N GLN A 44 -12.83 -14.74 8.58
CA GLN A 44 -13.05 -13.37 9.07
C GLN A 44 -12.11 -12.34 8.38
N GLU A 45 -10.93 -12.77 7.93
CA GLU A 45 -9.87 -11.88 7.40
C GLU A 45 -9.91 -11.68 5.89
N THR A 46 -10.83 -12.35 5.18
CA THR A 46 -10.87 -12.35 3.71
C THR A 46 -11.20 -10.98 3.12
N LEU A 47 -12.19 -10.28 3.69
CA LEU A 47 -12.58 -8.93 3.25
C LEU A 47 -11.51 -7.90 3.57
N VAL A 48 -10.93 -7.96 4.77
CA VAL A 48 -9.88 -7.03 5.21
C VAL A 48 -8.60 -7.28 4.42
N GLY A 49 -8.22 -8.53 4.17
CA GLY A 49 -7.09 -8.92 3.34
C GLY A 49 -7.23 -8.52 1.87
N ALA A 50 -8.45 -8.54 1.33
CA ALA A 50 -8.70 -8.01 -0.01
C ALA A 50 -8.57 -6.48 -0.05
N ALA A 51 -9.08 -5.78 0.97
CA ALA A 51 -8.97 -4.33 1.09
C ALA A 51 -7.51 -3.87 1.24
N THR A 52 -6.70 -4.57 2.05
CA THR A 52 -5.26 -4.26 2.19
C THR A 52 -4.51 -4.47 0.88
N ALA A 53 -4.77 -5.58 0.19
CA ALA A 53 -4.15 -5.87 -1.10
C ALA A 53 -4.55 -4.83 -2.16
N LEU A 54 -5.82 -4.42 -2.18
CA LEU A 54 -6.31 -3.37 -3.08
C LEU A 54 -5.68 -2.01 -2.75
N SER A 55 -5.56 -1.65 -1.47
CA SER A 55 -4.89 -0.42 -1.02
C SER A 55 -3.42 -0.39 -1.46
N LEU A 56 -2.69 -1.49 -1.29
CA LEU A 56 -1.31 -1.63 -1.74
C LEU A 56 -1.22 -1.48 -3.27
N ALA A 57 -2.07 -2.19 -4.02
CA ALA A 57 -2.10 -2.10 -5.47
C ALA A 57 -2.46 -0.69 -5.96
N ALA A 58 -3.47 -0.06 -5.36
CA ALA A 58 -3.91 1.28 -5.70
C ALA A 58 -2.80 2.31 -5.43
N SER A 59 -2.12 2.21 -4.29
CA SER A 59 -1.03 3.15 -3.93
C SER A 59 0.13 3.14 -4.94
N ALA A 60 0.46 1.98 -5.49
CA ALA A 60 1.53 1.84 -6.48
C ALA A 60 1.06 2.22 -7.88
N PHE A 61 -0.05 1.68 -8.36
CA PHE A 61 -0.39 1.75 -9.79
C PHE A 61 -1.31 2.91 -10.16
N LEU A 62 -2.24 3.28 -9.28
CA LEU A 62 -3.30 4.23 -9.63
C LEU A 62 -2.73 5.61 -10.02
N PRO A 63 -1.78 6.21 -9.27
CA PRO A 63 -1.19 7.50 -9.64
C PRO A 63 -0.55 7.48 -11.02
N VAL A 64 0.23 6.43 -11.31
CA VAL A 64 0.98 6.30 -12.56
C VAL A 64 0.06 6.00 -13.74
N LEU A 65 -0.96 5.16 -13.57
CA LEU A 65 -1.92 4.86 -14.62
C LEU A 65 -2.73 6.10 -15.03
N VAL A 66 -3.24 6.83 -14.04
CA VAL A 66 -3.99 8.07 -14.27
C VAL A 66 -3.08 9.12 -14.94
N LEU A 67 -1.93 9.41 -14.34
CA LEU A 67 -0.99 10.38 -14.91
C LEU A 67 -0.46 9.95 -16.28
N GLY A 68 -0.29 8.66 -16.55
CA GLY A 68 0.18 8.16 -17.85
C GLY A 68 -0.80 8.41 -19.00
N ILE A 69 -2.11 8.43 -18.70
CA ILE A 69 -3.16 8.68 -19.71
C ILE A 69 -3.27 10.19 -20.00
N TRP A 70 -3.36 11.01 -18.94
CA TRP A 70 -3.68 12.43 -19.06
C TRP A 70 -2.46 13.35 -19.08
N TRP A 71 -1.30 12.91 -18.59
CA TRP A 71 -0.10 13.73 -18.48
C TRP A 71 1.04 13.23 -19.38
N LYS A 72 1.12 13.82 -20.58
CA LYS A 72 2.15 13.51 -21.60
C LYS A 72 3.59 13.73 -21.14
N ARG A 73 3.78 14.44 -20.01
CA ARG A 73 5.08 14.77 -19.45
C ARG A 73 5.59 13.74 -18.45
N LEU A 74 4.77 12.74 -18.08
CA LEU A 74 5.17 11.71 -17.13
C LEU A 74 6.35 10.89 -17.67
N GLY A 75 7.51 11.04 -17.03
CA GLY A 75 8.71 10.26 -17.28
C GLY A 75 8.74 8.94 -16.48
N SER A 76 9.68 8.05 -16.83
CA SER A 76 9.95 6.82 -16.08
C SER A 76 10.29 7.10 -14.62
N ASP A 77 11.08 8.14 -14.39
CA ASP A 77 11.65 8.44 -13.08
C ASP A 77 10.58 9.04 -12.15
N ALA A 78 9.73 9.91 -12.71
CA ALA A 78 8.56 10.47 -12.03
C ALA A 78 7.52 9.38 -11.70
N ALA A 79 7.27 8.46 -12.63
CA ALA A 79 6.40 7.32 -12.39
C ALA A 79 6.95 6.45 -11.25
N LEU A 80 8.23 6.06 -11.30
CA LEU A 80 8.85 5.24 -10.27
C LEU A 80 8.86 5.93 -8.90
N ALA A 81 9.18 7.21 -8.84
CA ALA A 81 9.16 7.99 -7.60
C ALA A 81 7.75 8.03 -6.99
N GLY A 82 6.71 8.23 -7.80
CA GLY A 82 5.32 8.16 -7.36
C GLY A 82 4.91 6.78 -6.83
N MET A 83 5.31 5.71 -7.53
CA MET A 83 5.05 4.32 -7.08
C MET A 83 5.70 4.03 -5.73
N ILE A 84 6.98 4.41 -5.57
CA ILE A 84 7.75 4.18 -4.35
C ILE A 84 7.16 5.01 -3.22
N ALA A 85 6.90 6.30 -3.43
CA ALA A 85 6.34 7.15 -2.39
C ALA A 85 4.95 6.70 -1.94
N GLY A 86 4.06 6.37 -2.88
CA GLY A 86 2.75 5.81 -2.57
C GLY A 86 2.87 4.50 -1.77
N LEU A 87 3.73 3.57 -2.21
CA LEU A 87 3.95 2.31 -1.52
C LEU A 87 4.52 2.51 -0.12
N LEU A 88 5.51 3.40 0.06
CA LEU A 88 6.11 3.68 1.36
C LEU A 88 5.09 4.26 2.34
N VAL A 89 4.24 5.19 1.91
CA VAL A 89 3.16 5.73 2.76
C VAL A 89 2.13 4.65 3.09
N CYS A 90 1.77 3.82 2.11
CA CYS A 90 0.85 2.70 2.34
C CYS A 90 1.39 1.72 3.40
N LEU A 91 2.66 1.33 3.27
CA LEU A 91 3.32 0.43 4.21
C LEU A 91 3.51 1.08 5.57
N TYR A 92 3.90 2.35 5.62
CA TYR A 92 4.03 3.11 6.87
C TYR A 92 2.71 3.12 7.64
N TYR A 93 1.61 3.47 6.98
CA TYR A 93 0.29 3.53 7.63
C TYR A 93 -0.25 2.15 8.03
N MET A 94 0.16 1.08 7.33
CA MET A 94 -0.24 -0.29 7.69
C MET A 94 0.57 -0.85 8.87
N ILE A 95 1.86 -0.49 8.97
CA ILE A 95 2.79 -1.08 9.94
C ILE A 95 2.89 -0.26 11.23
N ALA A 96 2.90 1.07 11.14
CA ALA A 96 3.17 1.94 12.28
C ALA A 96 2.11 1.84 13.40
N PRO A 97 0.78 1.85 13.12
CA PRO A 97 -0.23 1.63 14.15
C PRO A 97 -0.13 0.28 14.86
N HIS A 98 0.38 -0.73 14.16
CA HIS A 98 0.50 -2.09 14.72
C HIS A 98 1.80 -2.29 15.51
N THR A 99 2.89 -1.64 15.09
CA THR A 99 4.23 -1.90 15.65
C THR A 99 4.61 -0.87 16.71
N ILE A 100 4.18 0.38 16.54
CA ILE A 100 4.50 1.52 17.41
C ILE A 100 3.24 2.39 17.68
N PRO A 101 2.16 1.83 18.25
CA PRO A 101 0.88 2.53 18.43
C PRO A 101 1.00 3.82 19.24
N ILE A 102 1.79 3.80 20.33
CA ILE A 102 1.97 4.95 21.22
C ILE A 102 2.61 6.13 20.47
N LEU A 103 3.77 5.92 19.82
CA LEU A 103 4.47 6.96 19.08
C LEU A 103 3.66 7.46 17.88
N PHE A 104 2.94 6.56 17.21
CA PHE A 104 2.07 6.92 16.11
C PHE A 104 0.94 7.83 16.58
N TYR A 105 0.26 7.47 17.65
CA TYR A 105 -0.80 8.30 18.24
C TYR A 105 -0.24 9.62 18.78
N GLU A 106 0.92 9.64 19.44
CA GLU A 106 1.51 10.90 19.95
C GLU A 106 1.85 11.88 18.83
N SER A 107 2.42 11.39 17.73
CA SER A 107 2.77 12.23 16.58
C SER A 107 1.55 12.66 15.77
N SER A 108 0.48 11.87 15.79
CA SER A 108 -0.71 12.05 14.94
C SER A 108 -2.01 12.26 15.73
N SER A 109 -1.92 12.66 16.99
CA SER A 109 -3.08 12.74 17.91
C SER A 109 -4.16 13.68 17.38
N LEU A 110 -3.75 14.76 16.71
CA LEU A 110 -4.64 15.73 16.06
C LEU A 110 -5.48 15.15 14.93
N LEU A 111 -5.00 14.10 14.27
CA LEU A 111 -5.68 13.46 13.15
C LEU A 111 -6.53 12.28 13.61
N SER A 112 -6.39 11.80 14.84
CA SER A 112 -7.12 10.65 15.36
C SER A 112 -8.60 10.98 15.62
N ASP A 113 -9.45 9.96 15.56
CA ASP A 113 -10.87 10.03 15.97
C ASP A 113 -11.08 9.76 17.48
N ALA A 114 -10.02 9.82 18.28
CA ALA A 114 -10.07 9.59 19.72
C ALA A 114 -11.11 10.49 20.41
N THR A 115 -12.00 9.86 21.18
CA THR A 115 -12.91 10.57 22.07
C THR A 115 -12.14 11.22 23.22
N ALA A 116 -12.71 12.25 23.85
CA ALA A 116 -12.11 12.90 25.02
C ALA A 116 -11.83 11.90 26.16
N ALA A 117 -12.67 10.88 26.32
CA ALA A 117 -12.46 9.81 27.29
C ALA A 117 -11.26 8.93 26.96
N GLN A 118 -11.06 8.57 25.68
CA GLN A 118 -9.92 7.78 25.24
C GLN A 118 -8.60 8.56 25.32
N ALA A 119 -8.62 9.85 24.99
CA ALA A 119 -7.46 10.73 25.16
C ALA A 119 -7.09 10.90 26.65
N ALA A 120 -8.08 11.06 27.53
CA ALA A 120 -7.84 11.12 28.97
C ALA A 120 -7.29 9.79 29.53
N ALA A 121 -7.78 8.63 29.05
CA ALA A 121 -7.24 7.32 29.42
C ALA A 121 -5.78 7.14 28.96
N PHE A 122 -5.43 7.65 27.76
CA PHE A 122 -4.06 7.68 27.27
C PHE A 122 -3.13 8.48 28.20
N GLU A 123 -3.55 9.68 28.62
CA GLU A 123 -2.77 10.53 29.52
C GLU A 123 -2.64 9.94 30.92
N ALA A 124 -3.68 9.28 31.43
CA ALA A 124 -3.65 8.60 32.72
C ALA A 124 -2.60 7.48 32.73
N LEU A 125 -2.61 6.60 31.72
CA LEU A 125 -1.63 5.51 31.58
C LEU A 125 -0.21 6.04 31.34
N ARG A 126 -0.08 7.16 30.60
CA ARG A 126 1.20 7.85 30.42
C ARG A 126 1.76 8.32 31.77
N HIS A 127 0.96 8.97 32.61
CA HIS A 127 1.39 9.38 33.95
C HIS A 127 1.74 8.19 34.85
N GLU A 128 0.94 7.13 34.84
CA GLU A 128 1.20 5.93 35.62
C GLU A 128 2.53 5.26 35.23
N TYR A 129 2.82 5.22 33.92
CA TYR A 129 4.07 4.67 33.40
C TYR A 129 5.32 5.42 33.89
N TYR A 130 5.24 6.74 34.03
CA TYR A 130 6.37 7.58 34.49
C TYR A 130 6.49 7.66 36.03
N LEU A 131 5.41 7.45 36.78
CA LEU A 131 5.42 7.47 38.25
C LEU A 131 5.79 6.12 38.86
N THR A 132 5.63 5.04 38.10
CA THR A 132 5.96 3.68 38.54
C THR A 132 7.45 3.43 38.41
N SER A 133 8.15 3.29 39.55
CA SER A 133 9.57 2.94 39.61
C SER A 133 9.84 1.43 39.55
N ASP A 134 8.80 0.61 39.66
CA ASP A 134 8.87 -0.85 39.62
C ASP A 134 8.81 -1.36 38.17
N THR A 135 9.86 -2.05 37.72
CA THR A 135 9.99 -2.53 36.34
C THR A 135 8.90 -3.53 35.92
N VAL A 136 8.37 -4.32 36.86
CA VAL A 136 7.32 -5.31 36.58
C VAL A 136 5.98 -4.61 36.34
N LYS A 137 5.64 -3.66 37.21
CA LYS A 137 4.44 -2.84 37.06
C LYS A 137 4.52 -1.94 35.83
N GLN A 138 5.70 -1.37 35.57
CA GLN A 138 5.95 -0.55 34.38
C GLN A 138 5.73 -1.34 33.09
N ALA A 139 6.14 -2.62 33.04
CA ALA A 139 5.88 -3.49 31.91
C ALA A 139 4.39 -3.82 31.72
N ALA A 140 3.65 -4.02 32.81
CA ALA A 140 2.19 -4.24 32.77
C ALA A 140 1.44 -3.01 32.25
N VAL A 141 1.76 -1.82 32.77
CA VAL A 141 1.19 -0.54 32.31
C VAL A 141 1.50 -0.31 30.84
N LEU A 142 2.72 -0.62 30.37
CA LEU A 142 3.07 -0.50 28.95
C LEU A 142 2.24 -1.42 28.05
N ALA A 143 1.94 -2.64 28.50
CA ALA A 143 1.12 -3.58 27.75
C ALA A 143 -0.33 -3.06 27.64
N GLU A 144 -0.91 -2.60 28.75
CA GLU A 144 -2.24 -1.99 28.78
C GLU A 144 -2.31 -0.70 27.94
N TRP A 145 -1.25 0.12 28.01
CA TRP A 145 -1.15 1.34 27.22
C TRP A 145 -1.11 1.05 25.72
N ARG A 146 -0.41 0.01 25.28
CA ARG A 146 -0.44 -0.39 23.86
C ARG A 146 -1.83 -0.84 23.42
N GLU A 147 -2.49 -1.67 24.21
CA GLU A 147 -3.81 -2.19 23.87
C GLU A 147 -4.88 -1.08 23.83
N SER A 148 -4.85 -0.13 24.76
CA SER A 148 -5.77 1.02 24.77
C SER A 148 -5.55 1.98 23.58
N VAL A 149 -4.33 2.08 23.06
CA VAL A 149 -3.98 3.00 21.96
C VAL A 149 -4.26 2.43 20.57
N ARG A 150 -4.16 1.11 20.39
CA ARG A 150 -4.42 0.46 19.09
C ARG A 150 -5.69 0.94 18.36
N PRO A 151 -6.88 1.06 18.98
CA PRO A 151 -8.08 1.49 18.26
C PRO A 151 -8.03 2.96 17.83
N ILE A 152 -7.35 3.81 18.58
CA ILE A 152 -7.25 5.26 18.33
C ILE A 152 -6.00 5.65 17.54
N ALA A 153 -5.08 4.73 17.31
CA ALA A 153 -3.87 4.91 16.48
C ALA A 153 -4.23 4.91 14.99
N ASN A 154 -5.01 5.89 14.56
CA ASN A 154 -5.49 6.03 13.19
C ASN A 154 -5.48 7.51 12.77
N TRP A 155 -5.65 7.76 11.48
CA TRP A 155 -5.97 9.07 10.93
C TRP A 155 -7.43 9.07 10.49
N LEU A 156 -8.23 9.94 11.08
CA LEU A 156 -9.63 10.21 10.77
C LEU A 156 -10.54 8.97 10.89
N GLY A 157 -10.22 8.03 11.78
CA GLY A 157 -10.92 6.75 11.93
C GLY A 157 -10.64 5.74 10.81
N VAL A 158 -9.73 6.06 9.89
CA VAL A 158 -9.43 5.20 8.74
C VAL A 158 -8.57 4.03 9.20
N HIS A 159 -9.08 2.81 9.02
CA HIS A 159 -8.35 1.60 9.38
C HIS A 159 -7.12 1.41 8.47
N GLY A 160 -6.08 0.74 9.00
CA GLY A 160 -4.84 0.46 8.25
C GLY A 160 -5.06 -0.31 6.94
N SER A 161 -6.16 -1.08 6.83
CA SER A 161 -6.56 -1.77 5.58
C SER A 161 -6.94 -0.83 4.44
N LEU A 162 -7.29 0.40 4.76
CA LEU A 162 -7.65 1.47 3.83
C LEU A 162 -6.54 2.52 3.68
N ALA A 163 -5.29 2.15 3.96
CA ALA A 163 -4.10 3.00 3.79
C ALA A 163 -4.01 3.66 2.40
N GLY A 164 -4.63 3.06 1.38
CA GLY A 164 -4.71 3.59 0.02
C GLY A 164 -5.28 5.02 -0.04
N VAL A 165 -6.18 5.39 0.89
CA VAL A 165 -6.79 6.73 0.94
C VAL A 165 -5.75 7.84 1.09
N PHE A 166 -4.69 7.60 1.86
CA PHE A 166 -3.61 8.57 2.07
C PHE A 166 -2.45 8.36 1.09
N ALA A 167 -2.15 7.10 0.80
CA ALA A 167 -1.03 6.73 -0.05
C ALA A 167 -1.19 7.17 -1.51
N VAL A 168 -2.41 7.07 -2.06
CA VAL A 168 -2.69 7.44 -3.45
C VAL A 168 -2.46 8.95 -3.70
N PRO A 169 -3.03 9.88 -2.91
CA PRO A 169 -2.74 11.31 -3.04
C PRO A 169 -1.24 11.63 -2.95
N VAL A 170 -0.51 11.01 -2.02
CA VAL A 170 0.94 11.23 -1.90
C VAL A 170 1.68 10.73 -3.13
N GLY A 171 1.31 9.57 -3.66
CA GLY A 171 1.87 9.03 -4.90
C GLY A 171 1.66 9.96 -6.10
N PHE A 172 0.47 10.57 -6.21
CA PHE A 172 0.19 11.60 -7.21
C PHE A 172 1.06 12.83 -7.03
N LEU A 173 1.12 13.37 -5.82
CA LEU A 173 1.90 14.57 -5.51
C LEU A 173 3.38 14.36 -5.83
N VAL A 174 3.96 13.24 -5.40
CA VAL A 174 5.38 12.94 -5.68
C VAL A 174 5.63 12.74 -7.17
N ALA A 175 4.76 12.00 -7.87
CA ALA A 175 4.89 11.82 -9.32
C ALA A 175 4.82 13.17 -10.06
N ILE A 176 3.93 14.07 -9.65
CA ILE A 176 3.79 15.40 -10.22
C ILE A 176 5.02 16.25 -9.93
N LEU A 177 5.45 16.33 -8.67
CA LEU A 177 6.62 17.11 -8.28
C LEU A 177 7.87 16.65 -9.03
N VAL A 178 8.16 15.34 -9.02
CA VAL A 178 9.31 14.79 -9.73
C VAL A 178 9.17 15.00 -11.24
N GLY A 179 7.98 14.85 -11.81
CA GLY A 179 7.75 15.08 -13.24
C GLY A 179 7.84 16.56 -13.67
N LEU A 180 7.64 17.50 -12.75
CA LEU A 180 7.86 18.93 -13.00
C LEU A 180 9.35 19.26 -13.06
N PHE A 181 10.14 18.70 -12.14
CA PHE A 181 11.59 18.93 -12.06
C PHE A 181 12.41 18.05 -13.02
N ALA A 182 11.87 16.91 -13.46
CA ALA A 182 12.54 16.01 -14.39
C ALA A 182 12.56 16.59 -15.82
N PRO A 183 13.66 16.35 -16.59
CA PRO A 183 13.72 16.73 -17.99
C PRO A 183 12.63 16.02 -18.79
N ALA A 184 12.00 16.76 -19.69
CA ALA A 184 10.86 16.24 -20.44
C ALA A 184 11.28 15.05 -21.34
N PRO A 185 10.38 14.06 -21.57
CA PRO A 185 10.75 12.84 -22.30
C PRO A 185 11.33 13.15 -23.69
N SER A 186 12.42 12.46 -24.05
CA SER A 186 13.17 12.69 -25.29
C SER A 186 12.30 12.56 -26.55
N ALA A 187 12.60 13.36 -27.57
CA ALA A 187 11.78 13.49 -28.79
C ALA A 187 11.51 12.14 -29.51
N ARG A 188 12.42 11.16 -29.41
CA ARG A 188 12.25 9.80 -29.95
C ARG A 188 11.06 9.06 -29.31
N ARG A 189 10.86 9.21 -28.00
CA ARG A 189 9.76 8.55 -27.27
C ARG A 189 8.41 9.18 -27.62
N ARG A 190 8.38 10.51 -27.79
CA ARG A 190 7.18 11.24 -28.24
C ARG A 190 6.74 10.83 -29.64
N ARG A 191 7.67 10.79 -30.60
CA ARG A 191 7.39 10.32 -31.97
C ARG A 191 6.81 8.91 -32.02
N PHE A 192 7.31 8.00 -31.19
CA PHE A 192 6.77 6.65 -31.11
C PHE A 192 5.30 6.64 -30.64
N PHE A 193 4.97 7.42 -29.61
CA PHE A 193 3.59 7.54 -29.14
C PHE A 193 2.67 8.29 -30.12
N ASP A 194 3.19 9.30 -30.83
CA ASP A 194 2.43 9.99 -31.87
C ASP A 194 2.10 9.05 -33.03
N ASN A 195 3.04 8.17 -33.40
CA ASN A 195 2.82 7.14 -34.42
C ASN A 195 1.79 6.07 -33.98
N LEU A 196 1.71 5.75 -32.68
CA LEU A 196 0.67 4.83 -32.15
C LEU A 196 -0.72 5.48 -32.07
N ARG A 197 -0.79 6.82 -31.99
CA ARG A 197 -2.03 7.58 -31.90
C ARG A 197 -2.57 8.01 -33.27
N ALA A 198 -1.70 8.06 -34.29
CA ALA A 198 -2.12 8.29 -35.67
C ALA A 198 -2.94 7.09 -36.16
N LYS A 199 -4.18 7.32 -36.58
CA LYS A 199 -4.99 6.28 -37.24
C LYS A 199 -4.25 5.77 -38.48
N PRO A 200 -4.24 4.45 -38.76
CA PRO A 200 -3.84 3.98 -40.08
C PRO A 200 -4.78 4.61 -41.10
N VAL A 201 -4.20 5.37 -42.03
CA VAL A 201 -4.86 5.88 -43.23
C VAL A 201 -5.03 4.76 -44.23
#